data_AF-A0A7Z1KGE1-F1
#
_entry.id   AF-A0A7Z1KGE1-F1
#
_cell.length_a   1.000
_cell.length_b   1.000
_cell.length_c   1.000
_cell.angle_alpha   90.00
_cell.angle_beta   90.00
_cell.angle_gamma   90.00
#
_symmetry.space_group_name_H-M   'P 1'
#
loop_
_entity.id
_entity.type
_entity.pdbx_description
1 polymer ?
#
loop_
_entity_poly.entity_id
_entity_poly.type
_entity_poly.pdbx_seq_one_letter_code
_entity_poly.pdbx_strand_id
1 'polypeptide(L)'
;MLNLFRIVNKELSSIEKEFDNSVVKYLEVGQTGNKLKAIYCHFEGYDNLAQNWLQWVSFVVTSNLVADSSNFEKRNLYILFSCSEPITKATRFKIENDKFAARKIVFNTPTELLNEQDLETYLNNKILLSHVELTELETSDDSIKLSKVGEELIKNYDDTSIDEPIGDEFYEFWLKENLHMEQK
;
A
#
# COMPACT_ATOMS: atom_id res chain seq x y z
N MET A 1 15.50 20.65 3.31
CA MET A 1 15.36 19.57 4.31
C MET A 1 14.35 18.59 3.74
N LEU A 2 14.69 17.31 3.55
CA LEU A 2 13.74 16.33 3.01
C LEU A 2 12.56 16.18 3.97
N ASN A 3 11.34 16.38 3.47
CA ASN A 3 10.14 16.09 4.23
C ASN A 3 9.96 14.58 4.26
N LEU A 4 10.13 14.00 5.44
CA LEU A 4 10.04 12.57 5.69
C LEU A 4 8.87 12.31 6.65
N PHE A 5 8.28 11.12 6.55
CA PHE A 5 7.34 10.60 7.54
C PHE A 5 8.00 10.62 8.90
N ARG A 6 7.26 11.18 9.86
CA ARG A 6 7.59 11.16 11.28
C ARG A 6 6.40 10.67 12.07
N ILE A 7 6.67 9.95 13.15
CA ILE A 7 5.63 9.60 14.11
C ILE A 7 5.11 10.87 14.78
N VAL A 8 3.80 10.96 14.89
CA VAL A 8 3.09 12.05 15.55
C VAL A 8 2.25 11.46 16.67
N ASN A 9 2.42 11.98 17.87
CA ASN A 9 1.59 11.63 19.01
C ASN A 9 0.17 12.16 18.78
N LYS A 10 -0.73 11.27 18.35
CA LYS A 10 -2.18 11.49 18.31
C LYS A 10 -2.85 10.58 19.32
N GLU A 11 -3.98 11.01 19.84
CA GLU A 11 -4.84 10.14 20.63
C GLU A 11 -5.46 9.07 19.72
N LEU A 12 -5.09 7.81 19.96
CA LEU A 12 -5.56 6.64 19.20
C LEU A 12 -6.50 5.76 20.03
N SER A 13 -6.97 6.27 21.17
CA SER A 13 -7.69 5.54 22.21
C SER A 13 -8.94 4.81 21.69
N SER A 14 -9.62 5.32 20.66
CA SER A 14 -10.78 4.66 20.06
C SER A 14 -10.40 3.40 19.25
N ILE A 15 -9.26 3.41 18.55
CA ILE A 15 -8.79 2.24 17.80
C ILE A 15 -8.23 1.20 18.77
N GLU A 16 -7.41 1.65 19.71
CA GLU A 16 -6.77 0.77 20.70
C GLU A 16 -7.81 0.02 21.54
N LYS A 17 -8.94 0.65 21.88
CA LYS A 17 -10.06 0.01 22.60
C LYS A 17 -10.85 -0.99 21.77
N GLU A 18 -11.01 -0.73 20.47
CA GLU A 18 -11.75 -1.64 19.58
C GLU A 18 -10.90 -2.85 19.19
N PHE A 19 -9.58 -2.68 19.17
CA PHE A 19 -8.62 -3.68 18.75
C PHE A 19 -7.51 -3.85 19.81
N ASP A 20 -7.86 -4.43 20.95
CA ASP A 20 -7.01 -4.66 22.14
C ASP A 20 -5.67 -5.37 21.82
N ASN A 21 -5.56 -6.07 20.69
CA ASN A 21 -4.39 -6.84 20.29
C ASN A 21 -3.55 -6.16 19.19
N SER A 22 -3.72 -4.86 18.97
CA SER A 22 -3.00 -4.14 17.91
C SER A 22 -2.22 -2.94 18.43
N VAL A 23 -0.93 -2.90 18.12
CA VAL A 23 -0.10 -1.71 18.37
C VAL A 23 -0.27 -0.76 17.19
N VAL A 24 -0.73 0.45 17.48
CA VAL A 24 -1.06 1.45 16.46
C VAL A 24 -0.10 2.63 16.54
N LYS A 25 0.42 3.08 15.39
CA LYS A 25 1.22 4.30 15.30
C LYS A 25 0.70 5.17 14.17
N TYR A 26 0.74 6.48 14.37
CA TYR A 26 0.30 7.47 13.39
C TYR A 26 1.48 8.29 12.90
N LEU A 27 1.61 8.43 11.58
CA LEU A 27 2.71 9.12 10.92
C LEU A 27 2.19 10.15 9.93
N GLU A 28 2.90 11.27 9.81
CA GLU A 28 2.60 12.32 8.82
C GLU A 28 3.87 12.79 8.12
N VAL A 29 3.71 13.24 6.87
CA VAL A 29 4.73 14.00 6.14
C VAL A 29 4.09 15.14 5.34
N GLY A 30 4.74 16.30 5.37
CA GLY A 30 4.35 17.50 4.63
C GLY A 30 4.70 18.78 5.38
N GLN A 31 4.77 19.90 4.65
CA GLN A 31 4.84 21.23 5.24
C GLN A 31 3.70 22.10 4.70
N THR A 32 3.03 22.82 5.60
CA THR A 32 1.99 23.84 5.35
C THR A 32 1.00 23.49 4.23
N GLY A 33 -0.14 22.90 4.63
CA GLY A 33 -1.21 22.51 3.72
C GLY A 33 -1.55 21.02 3.86
N ASN A 34 -1.73 20.35 2.72
CA ASN A 34 -2.05 18.93 2.68
C ASN A 34 -0.88 18.06 3.14
N LYS A 35 -1.17 17.06 3.98
CA LYS A 35 -0.21 16.07 4.50
C LYS A 35 -0.50 14.69 3.94
N LEU A 36 0.54 13.90 3.74
CA LEU A 36 0.37 12.45 3.60
C LEU A 36 0.30 11.86 5.01
N LYS A 37 -0.63 10.94 5.20
CA LYS A 37 -0.91 10.30 6.48
C LYS A 37 -0.70 8.81 6.31
N ALA A 38 0.02 8.20 7.25
CA ALA A 38 0.20 6.77 7.31
C ALA A 38 -0.17 6.28 8.71
N ILE A 39 -0.86 5.14 8.76
CA ILE A 39 -1.26 4.51 10.02
C ILE A 39 -0.70 3.10 10.01
N TYR A 40 0.09 2.80 11.02
CA TYR A 40 0.70 1.50 11.22
C TYR A 40 -0.11 0.71 12.22
N CYS A 41 -0.33 -0.57 11.91
CA CYS A 41 -0.99 -1.54 12.76
C CYS A 41 -0.15 -2.82 12.81
N HIS A 42 0.16 -3.27 14.02
CA HIS A 42 0.80 -4.55 14.27
C HIS A 42 -0.21 -5.61 14.73
N PHE A 43 -0.08 -6.84 14.25
CA PHE A 43 -0.89 -8.00 14.65
C PHE A 43 0.02 -9.13 15.17
N GLU A 44 -0.26 -9.65 16.37
CA GLU A 44 0.55 -10.73 16.94
C GLU A 44 0.43 -12.07 16.18
N GLY A 45 -0.69 -12.32 15.50
CA GLY A 45 -0.95 -13.59 14.81
C GLY A 45 -1.51 -13.40 13.40
N TYR A 46 -1.16 -14.33 12.50
CA TYR A 46 -1.58 -14.33 11.11
C TYR A 46 -3.10 -14.38 10.97
N ASP A 47 -3.75 -15.26 11.76
CA ASP A 47 -5.21 -15.42 11.70
C ASP A 47 -5.92 -14.13 12.10
N ASN A 48 -5.40 -13.42 13.10
CA ASN A 48 -5.92 -12.14 13.54
C ASN A 48 -5.82 -11.08 12.43
N LEU A 49 -4.66 -10.98 11.77
CA LEU A 49 -4.51 -10.10 10.60
C LEU A 49 -5.48 -10.50 9.48
N ALA A 50 -5.50 -11.77 9.10
CA ALA A 50 -6.25 -12.27 7.96
C ALA A 50 -7.77 -12.07 8.10
N GLN A 51 -8.29 -12.17 9.32
CA GLN A 51 -9.71 -11.99 9.63
C GLN A 51 -10.09 -10.52 9.83
N ASN A 52 -9.22 -9.71 10.45
CA ASN A 52 -9.64 -8.40 10.98
C ASN A 52 -9.12 -7.19 10.19
N TRP A 53 -8.19 -7.35 9.23
CA TRP A 53 -7.60 -6.21 8.51
C TRP A 53 -8.66 -5.30 7.86
N LEU A 54 -9.72 -5.86 7.28
CA LEU A 54 -10.75 -5.08 6.57
C LEU A 54 -11.64 -4.29 7.55
N GLN A 55 -11.98 -4.89 8.68
CA GLN A 55 -12.69 -4.20 9.76
C GLN A 55 -11.82 -3.06 10.31
N TRP A 56 -10.52 -3.30 10.45
CA TRP A 56 -9.54 -2.30 10.89
C TRP A 56 -9.47 -1.11 9.93
N VAL A 57 -9.37 -1.37 8.61
CA VAL A 57 -9.44 -0.32 7.58
C VAL A 57 -10.73 0.48 7.68
N SER A 58 -11.87 -0.21 7.79
CA SER A 58 -13.20 0.42 7.88
C SER A 58 -13.31 1.33 9.09
N PHE A 59 -12.81 0.89 10.23
CA PHE A 59 -12.80 1.69 11.45
C PHE A 59 -11.91 2.92 11.30
N VAL A 60 -10.69 2.75 10.79
CA VAL A 60 -9.76 3.86 10.56
C VAL A 60 -10.36 4.94 9.67
N VAL A 61 -10.96 4.55 8.54
CA VAL A 61 -11.46 5.52 7.56
C VAL A 61 -12.73 6.25 8.01
N THR A 62 -13.46 5.66 8.97
CA THR A 62 -14.64 6.28 9.60
C THR A 62 -14.30 7.01 10.90
N SER A 63 -13.13 6.77 11.47
CA SER A 63 -12.67 7.42 12.69
C SER A 63 -12.39 8.92 12.50
N ASN A 64 -12.43 9.65 13.61
CA ASN A 64 -12.09 11.08 13.64
C ASN A 64 -10.63 11.37 13.24
N LEU A 65 -9.75 10.36 13.16
CA LEU A 65 -8.35 10.55 12.75
C LEU A 65 -8.21 11.16 11.36
N VAL A 66 -9.19 10.90 10.50
CA VAL A 66 -9.20 11.35 9.12
C VAL A 66 -10.38 12.25 8.78
N ALA A 67 -11.24 12.58 9.74
CA ALA A 67 -12.44 13.41 9.53
C ALA A 67 -12.10 14.78 8.93
N ASP A 68 -11.13 15.48 9.52
CA ASP A 68 -10.66 16.80 9.08
C ASP A 68 -9.72 16.76 7.88
N SER A 69 -9.55 15.58 7.28
CA SER A 69 -8.62 15.43 6.15
C SER A 69 -9.19 16.03 4.89
N SER A 70 -8.35 16.73 4.12
CA SER A 70 -8.74 17.22 2.80
C SER A 70 -8.98 16.06 1.83
N ASN A 71 -9.65 16.31 0.70
CA ASN A 71 -9.85 15.29 -0.34
C ASN A 71 -8.52 14.70 -0.83
N PHE A 72 -7.46 15.50 -0.89
CA PHE A 72 -6.13 15.02 -1.25
C PHE A 72 -5.60 14.04 -0.20
N GLU A 73 -5.70 14.40 1.08
CA GLU A 73 -5.19 13.58 2.18
C GLU A 73 -5.98 12.27 2.31
N LYS A 74 -7.32 12.31 2.14
CA LYS A 74 -8.18 11.11 2.13
C LYS A 74 -7.79 10.14 1.01
N ARG A 75 -7.51 10.66 -0.18
CA ARG A 75 -7.05 9.85 -1.33
C ARG A 75 -5.62 9.35 -1.19
N ASN A 76 -4.86 9.90 -0.26
CA ASN A 76 -3.46 9.53 0.00
C ASN A 76 -3.22 9.09 1.44
N LEU A 77 -4.24 8.49 2.07
CA LEU A 77 -4.10 7.78 3.33
C LEU A 77 -3.43 6.43 3.08
N TYR A 78 -2.42 6.10 3.87
CA TYR A 78 -1.74 4.81 3.84
C TYR A 78 -2.00 4.03 5.12
N ILE A 79 -2.20 2.73 4.99
CA ILE A 79 -2.28 1.80 6.12
C ILE A 79 -1.20 0.74 5.93
N LEU A 80 -0.33 0.61 6.92
CA LEU A 80 0.74 -0.38 6.95
C LEU A 80 0.40 -1.47 7.98
N PHE A 81 0.34 -2.70 7.51
CA PHE A 81 0.17 -3.89 8.34
C PHE A 81 1.48 -4.61 8.55
N SER A 82 1.69 -5.13 9.75
CA SER A 82 2.77 -6.07 10.07
C SER A 82 2.24 -7.20 10.95
N CYS A 83 2.94 -8.32 10.97
CA CYS A 83 2.57 -9.46 11.78
C CYS A 83 3.80 -10.16 12.37
N SER A 84 3.66 -10.72 13.58
CA SER A 84 4.72 -11.55 14.16
C SER A 84 4.89 -12.89 13.43
N GLU A 85 3.85 -13.33 12.73
CA GLU A 85 3.85 -14.56 11.95
C GLU A 85 4.04 -14.32 10.44
N PRO A 86 4.53 -15.31 9.69
CA PRO A 86 4.63 -15.23 8.23
C PRO A 86 3.28 -14.99 7.56
N ILE A 87 3.21 -13.94 6.75
CA ILE A 87 2.01 -13.61 5.97
C ILE A 87 2.07 -14.34 4.63
N THR A 88 1.02 -15.10 4.30
CA THR A 88 0.93 -15.79 3.01
C THR A 88 0.87 -14.79 1.85
N LYS A 89 1.39 -15.19 0.69
CA LYS A 89 1.31 -14.37 -0.54
C LYS A 89 -0.13 -14.04 -0.91
N ALA A 90 -1.07 -14.97 -0.70
CA ALA A 90 -2.49 -14.78 -0.97
C ALA A 90 -3.09 -13.69 -0.08
N THR A 91 -2.89 -13.76 1.24
CA THR A 91 -3.41 -12.75 2.18
C THR A 91 -2.78 -11.39 1.93
N ARG A 92 -1.46 -11.34 1.69
CA ARG A 92 -0.79 -10.11 1.29
C ARG A 92 -1.40 -9.51 0.02
N PHE A 93 -1.56 -10.31 -1.02
CA PHE A 93 -2.13 -9.86 -2.29
C PHE A 93 -3.55 -9.33 -2.10
N LYS A 94 -4.37 -10.04 -1.32
CA LYS A 94 -5.74 -9.63 -0.97
C LYS A 94 -5.76 -8.26 -0.29
N ILE A 95 -4.89 -8.04 0.69
CA ILE A 95 -4.80 -6.76 1.42
C ILE A 95 -4.31 -5.64 0.50
N GLU A 96 -3.19 -5.83 -0.23
CA GLU A 96 -2.57 -4.75 -1.01
C GLU A 96 -3.41 -4.36 -2.25
N ASN A 97 -4.19 -5.29 -2.81
CA ASN A 97 -5.03 -5.02 -3.99
C ASN A 97 -6.48 -4.65 -3.64
N ASP A 98 -6.86 -4.70 -2.37
CA ASP A 98 -8.18 -4.25 -1.95
C ASP A 98 -8.34 -2.74 -2.20
N LYS A 99 -9.32 -2.42 -3.04
CA LYS A 99 -9.63 -1.05 -3.48
C LYS A 99 -10.51 -0.29 -2.48
N PHE A 100 -11.04 -0.97 -1.45
CA PHE A 100 -11.87 -0.33 -0.45
C PHE A 100 -11.02 0.55 0.46
N ALA A 101 -11.03 1.86 0.19
CA ALA A 101 -10.47 2.91 1.03
C ALA A 101 -8.96 2.80 1.37
N ALA A 102 -8.28 3.94 1.38
CA ALA A 102 -6.83 4.05 1.64
C ALA A 102 -5.96 3.17 0.71
N ARG A 103 -4.65 3.37 0.79
CA ARG A 103 -3.65 2.47 0.19
C ARG A 103 -3.10 1.57 1.27
N LYS A 104 -3.07 0.26 1.02
CA LYS A 104 -2.68 -0.74 2.01
C LYS A 104 -1.31 -1.30 1.64
N ILE A 105 -0.47 -1.48 2.63
CA ILE A 105 0.88 -2.00 2.48
C ILE A 105 1.06 -3.10 3.52
N VAL A 106 1.67 -4.21 3.13
CA VAL A 106 1.99 -5.30 4.06
C VAL A 106 3.50 -5.41 4.23
N PHE A 107 3.97 -5.27 5.47
CA PHE A 107 5.33 -5.58 5.85
C PHE A 107 5.51 -7.10 5.91
N ASN A 108 6.24 -7.65 4.94
CA ASN A 108 6.29 -9.08 4.66
C ASN A 108 7.38 -9.84 5.44
N THR A 109 8.04 -9.19 6.40
CA THR A 109 9.02 -9.83 7.27
C THR A 109 8.38 -10.04 8.64
N PRO A 110 8.32 -11.29 9.15
CA PRO A 110 7.85 -11.56 10.50
C PRO A 110 8.62 -10.71 11.51
N THR A 111 7.90 -9.99 12.37
CA THR A 111 8.50 -9.09 13.35
C THR A 111 7.56 -8.89 14.52
N GLU A 112 8.06 -8.87 15.75
CA GLU A 112 7.22 -8.64 16.94
C GLU A 112 6.67 -7.21 17.00
N LEU A 113 7.44 -6.22 16.57
CA LEU A 113 6.99 -4.84 16.41
C LEU A 113 8.08 -4.03 15.73
N LEU A 114 7.75 -3.24 14.70
CA LEU A 114 8.71 -2.28 14.16
C LEU A 114 8.96 -1.16 15.18
N ASN A 115 10.24 -0.96 15.51
CA ASN A 115 10.64 0.25 16.22
C ASN A 115 10.34 1.49 15.36
N GLU A 116 10.33 2.65 16.01
CA GLU A 116 9.95 3.91 15.38
C GLU A 116 10.82 4.28 14.19
N GLN A 117 12.12 4.09 14.31
CA GLN A 117 13.08 4.48 13.28
C GLN A 117 13.01 3.58 12.05
N ASP A 118 12.83 2.28 12.25
CA ASP A 118 12.65 1.31 11.16
C ASP A 118 11.33 1.54 10.45
N LEU A 119 10.26 1.86 11.20
CA LEU A 119 8.96 2.18 10.64
C LEU A 119 9.00 3.45 9.77
N GLU A 120 9.61 4.53 10.28
CA GLU A 120 9.82 5.76 9.52
C GLU A 120 10.65 5.48 8.27
N THR A 121 11.78 4.80 8.41
CA THR A 121 12.68 4.46 7.28
C THR A 121 11.96 3.64 6.22
N TYR A 122 11.20 2.63 6.64
CA TYR A 122 10.42 1.80 5.74
C TYR A 122 9.41 2.61 4.94
N LEU A 123 8.59 3.44 5.61
CA LEU A 123 7.56 4.23 4.93
C LEU A 123 8.16 5.31 4.02
N ASN A 124 9.25 5.95 4.44
CA ASN A 124 9.97 6.91 3.62
C ASN A 124 10.52 6.26 2.35
N ASN A 125 11.14 5.09 2.47
CA ASN A 125 11.66 4.37 1.30
C ASN A 125 10.54 3.84 0.42
N LYS A 126 9.43 3.38 1.01
CA LYS A 126 8.33 2.71 0.30
C LYS A 126 7.39 3.67 -0.41
N ILE A 127 7.06 4.80 0.22
CA ILE A 127 6.07 5.77 -0.28
C ILE A 127 6.76 6.96 -0.95
N LEU A 128 7.81 7.50 -0.33
CA LEU A 128 8.49 8.71 -0.83
C LEU A 128 9.68 8.39 -1.72
N LEU A 129 10.04 7.10 -1.86
CA LEU A 129 11.23 6.66 -2.59
C LEU A 129 12.50 7.39 -2.14
N SER A 130 12.61 7.70 -0.84
CA SER A 130 13.71 8.51 -0.30
C SER A 130 15.11 7.92 -0.45
N HIS A 131 15.21 6.64 -0.84
CA HIS A 131 16.46 5.95 -1.13
C HIS A 131 16.93 6.11 -2.58
N VAL A 132 16.08 6.65 -3.46
CA VAL A 132 16.39 6.81 -4.88
C VAL A 132 17.05 8.16 -5.11
N GLU A 133 18.30 8.14 -5.53
CA GLU A 133 19.00 9.33 -6.02
C GLU A 133 18.64 9.53 -7.51
N LEU A 134 17.88 10.59 -7.79
CA LEU A 134 17.61 10.99 -9.16
C LEU A 134 18.84 11.72 -9.69
N THR A 135 19.62 11.06 -10.55
CA THR A 135 20.61 11.73 -11.38
C THR A 135 19.89 12.44 -12.52
N GLU A 136 20.05 13.77 -12.61
CA GLU A 136 19.59 14.51 -13.78
C GLU A 136 20.33 13.99 -15.01
N LEU A 137 19.58 13.39 -15.94
CA LEU A 137 20.11 13.05 -17.25
C LEU A 137 20.27 14.36 -18.02
N GLU A 138 21.51 14.70 -18.37
CA GLU A 138 21.77 15.78 -19.32
C GLU A 138 21.03 15.45 -20.63
N THR A 139 20.11 16.32 -21.01
CA THR A 139 19.36 16.21 -22.27
C THR A 139 20.33 16.34 -23.43
N SER A 140 20.83 15.21 -23.90
CA SER A 140 21.59 15.14 -25.15
C SER A 140 20.68 14.58 -26.24
N ASP A 141 20.33 15.49 -27.16
CA ASP A 141 19.74 15.27 -28.49
C ASP A 141 18.28 14.80 -28.54
N ASP A 142 17.41 15.63 -29.14
CA ASP A 142 15.95 15.56 -29.26
C ASP A 142 15.39 14.35 -30.04
N SER A 143 16.19 13.31 -30.27
CA SER A 143 15.70 12.05 -30.81
C SER A 143 15.28 11.15 -29.65
N ILE A 144 13.96 11.06 -29.39
CA ILE A 144 13.40 10.04 -28.50
C ILE A 144 13.76 8.67 -29.10
N LYS A 145 14.86 8.08 -28.62
CA LYS A 145 15.25 6.71 -28.96
C LYS A 145 14.56 5.79 -27.99
N LEU A 146 13.79 4.86 -28.53
CA LEU A 146 13.24 3.77 -27.74
C LEU A 146 14.39 2.98 -27.11
N SER A 147 14.17 2.48 -25.90
CA SER A 147 15.07 1.46 -25.36
C SER A 147 15.01 0.23 -26.26
N LYS A 148 16.05 -0.61 -26.25
CA LYS A 148 16.05 -1.89 -26.98
C LYS A 148 14.80 -2.73 -26.68
N VAL A 149 14.35 -2.72 -25.42
CA VAL A 149 13.11 -3.38 -24.97
C VAL A 149 11.89 -2.72 -25.62
N GLY A 150 11.84 -1.38 -25.68
CA GLY A 150 10.77 -0.66 -26.37
C GLY A 150 10.70 -0.97 -27.87
N GLU A 151 11.85 -1.08 -28.55
CA GLU A 151 11.90 -1.47 -29.97
C GLU A 151 11.43 -2.92 -30.18
N GLU A 152 11.83 -3.84 -29.30
CA GLU A 152 11.40 -5.25 -29.34
C GLU A 152 9.90 -5.39 -29.09
N LEU A 153 9.34 -4.66 -28.12
CA LEU A 153 7.90 -4.68 -27.84
C LEU A 153 7.07 -4.20 -29.02
N ILE A 154 7.49 -3.12 -29.69
CA ILE A 154 6.78 -2.60 -30.86
C ILE A 154 6.89 -3.58 -32.04
N LYS A 155 8.07 -4.18 -32.26
CA LYS A 155 8.24 -5.19 -33.32
C LYS A 155 7.35 -6.41 -33.11
N ASN A 156 7.20 -6.85 -31.86
CA ASN A 156 6.35 -7.99 -31.51
C ASN A 156 4.85 -7.64 -31.45
N TYR A 157 4.51 -6.34 -31.40
CA TYR A 157 3.13 -5.87 -31.39
C TYR A 157 2.45 -6.06 -32.76
N ASP A 158 3.17 -5.80 -33.86
CA ASP A 158 2.63 -6.00 -35.22
C ASP A 158 2.52 -7.49 -35.61
N ASP A 159 3.27 -8.38 -34.95
CA ASP A 159 3.24 -9.83 -35.22
C ASP A 159 2.15 -10.56 -34.41
N THR A 160 1.42 -9.82 -33.58
CA THR A 160 0.33 -10.32 -32.73
C THR A 160 -0.99 -9.64 -33.08
N SER A 161 -1.46 -9.81 -34.32
CA SER A 161 -2.90 -9.85 -34.58
C SER A 161 -3.47 -11.13 -33.93
N ILE A 162 -3.52 -11.10 -32.60
CA ILE A 162 -4.14 -12.13 -31.78
C ILE A 162 -5.65 -11.85 -31.85
N ASP A 163 -6.31 -12.53 -32.78
CA ASP A 163 -7.76 -12.80 -32.74
C ASP A 163 -8.11 -13.90 -31.71
N GLU A 164 -7.16 -14.34 -30.88
CA GLU A 164 -7.40 -15.33 -29.82
C GLU A 164 -7.52 -14.65 -28.44
N PRO A 165 -8.61 -14.90 -27.69
CA PRO A 165 -8.75 -14.33 -26.36
C PRO A 165 -7.57 -14.78 -25.50
N ILE A 166 -6.90 -13.82 -24.85
CA ILE A 166 -5.86 -14.07 -23.86
C ILE A 166 -6.51 -14.90 -22.75
N GLY A 167 -6.40 -16.21 -22.87
CA GLY A 167 -6.87 -17.20 -21.91
C GLY A 167 -5.94 -17.19 -20.71
N ASP A 168 -6.03 -16.15 -19.89
CA ASP A 168 -5.30 -16.09 -18.65
C ASP A 168 -6.08 -16.93 -17.63
N GLU A 169 -5.82 -18.25 -17.61
CA GLU A 169 -6.47 -19.23 -16.74
C GLU A 169 -6.48 -18.78 -15.27
N PHE A 170 -5.46 -18.01 -14.86
CA PHE A 170 -5.39 -17.40 -13.54
C PHE A 170 -6.45 -16.30 -13.34
N TYR A 171 -6.65 -15.41 -14.33
CA TYR A 171 -7.64 -14.35 -14.26
C TYR A 171 -9.06 -14.92 -14.30
N GLU A 172 -9.31 -15.92 -15.14
CA GLU A 172 -10.58 -16.65 -15.20
C GLU A 172 -10.87 -17.42 -13.90
N PHE A 173 -9.85 -18.06 -13.31
CA PHE A 173 -9.95 -18.69 -11.99
C PHE A 173 -10.29 -17.67 -10.90
N TRP A 174 -9.58 -16.54 -10.89
CA TRP A 174 -9.80 -15.46 -9.91
C TRP A 174 -11.18 -14.81 -10.07
N LEU A 175 -11.66 -14.60 -11.30
CA LEU A 175 -13.01 -14.09 -11.58
C LEU A 175 -14.07 -15.07 -11.06
N LYS A 176 -13.94 -16.37 -11.33
CA LYS A 176 -14.89 -17.39 -10.86
C LYS A 176 -14.96 -17.48 -9.34
N GLU A 177 -13.83 -17.43 -8.64
CA GLU A 177 -13.84 -17.47 -7.17
C GLU A 177 -14.48 -16.23 -6.55
N ASN A 178 -14.33 -15.05 -7.16
CA ASN A 178 -14.72 -13.79 -6.52
C ASN A 178 -16.06 -13.21 -7.01
N LEU A 179 -16.56 -13.55 -8.20
CA LEU A 179 -17.86 -13.07 -8.70
C LEU A 179 -19.06 -13.89 -8.22
N HIS A 180 -18.87 -15.14 -7.79
CA HIS A 180 -19.97 -15.98 -7.27
C HIS A 180 -20.37 -15.66 -5.82
N MET A 181 -19.66 -14.75 -5.15
CA MET A 181 -19.96 -14.34 -3.77
C MET A 181 -20.93 -13.14 -3.69
N GLU A 182 -21.27 -12.49 -4.81
CA GLU A 182 -22.17 -11.33 -4.85
C GLU A 182 -23.66 -11.68 -5.11
N GLN A 183 -24.01 -12.97 -5.15
CA GLN A 183 -25.40 -13.41 -5.26
C GLN A 183 -25.77 -14.35 -4.10
N LYS A 184 -25.97 -13.80 -2.91
CA LYS A 184 -26.84 -14.38 -1.87
C LYS A 184 -27.33 -13.33 -0.89
#